data_AF-A0A3D0UU15-F1
#
_entry.id   AF-A0A3D0UU15-F1
#
_cell.length_a   1.000
_cell.length_b   1.000
_cell.length_c   1.000
_cell.angle_alpha   90.00
_cell.angle_beta   90.00
_cell.angle_gamma   90.00
#
_symmetry.space_group_name_H-M   'P 1'
#
loop_
_entity.id
_entity.type
_entity.pdbx_description
1 polymer ?
#
loop_
_entity_poly.entity_id
_entity_poly.type
_entity_poly.pdbx_seq_one_letter_code
_entity_poly.pdbx_strand_id
1 'polypeptide(L)' 'MTQGVDRIKQLFEVRSPSLPAVVAPFDGTVSFYEHNKQRYVRVLSDYQKKTYIIKDGYSVDVKKGAVITK' A
#
# COMPACT_ATOMS: atom_id res chain seq x y z
N MET A 1 -9.40 14.36 0.92
CA MET A 1 -10.04 13.21 1.61
C MET A 1 -11.53 13.54 1.73
N THR A 2 -12.42 12.61 1.39
CA THR A 2 -13.85 12.80 1.66
C THR A 2 -14.09 12.68 3.17
N GLN A 3 -14.84 13.62 3.74
CA GLN A 3 -15.15 13.68 5.17
C GLN A 3 -16.67 13.74 5.38
N GLY A 4 -17.15 13.26 6.53
CA GLY A 4 -18.57 13.32 6.90
C GLY A 4 -19.46 12.41 6.06
N VAL A 5 -20.62 12.94 5.63
CA VAL A 5 -21.68 12.18 4.94
C VAL A 5 -21.20 11.57 3.63
N ASP A 6 -20.33 12.25 2.89
CA ASP A 6 -19.80 11.74 1.62
C ASP A 6 -18.94 10.49 1.81
N ARG A 7 -18.24 10.36 2.96
CA ARG A 7 -17.50 9.15 3.28
C ARG A 7 -18.43 7.98 3.60
N ILE A 8 -19.54 8.26 4.29
CA ILE A 8 -20.55 7.26 4.62
C ILE A 8 -21.16 6.71 3.32
N LYS A 9 -21.66 7.59 2.43
CA LYS A 9 -22.21 7.17 1.13
C LYS A 9 -21.21 6.34 0.33
N GLN A 10 -19.94 6.76 0.27
CA GLN A 10 -18.89 6.03 -0.42
C GLN A 10 -18.67 4.60 0.11
N LEU A 11 -18.73 4.41 1.43
CA LEU A 11 -18.60 3.09 2.06
C LEU A 11 -19.83 2.21 1.78
N PHE A 12 -21.04 2.78 1.88
CA PHE A 12 -22.29 2.05 1.65
C PHE A 12 -22.50 1.68 0.17
N GLU A 13 -22.01 2.50 -0.76
CA GLU A 13 -22.10 2.23 -2.21
C GLU A 13 -20.90 1.44 -2.75
N VAL A 14 -19.94 1.02 -1.90
CA VAL A 14 -18.72 0.29 -2.29
C VAL A 14 -17.91 1.05 -3.36
N ARG A 15 -17.88 2.38 -3.27
CA ARG A 15 -17.14 3.23 -4.21
C ARG A 15 -15.67 3.34 -3.80
N SER A 16 -14.78 3.22 -4.78
CA SER A 16 -13.34 3.40 -4.57
C SER A 16 -13.02 4.81 -4.04
N PRO A 17 -12.16 4.93 -3.01
CA PRO A 17 -11.68 6.21 -2.51
C PRO A 17 -10.83 6.94 -3.56
N SER A 18 -10.80 8.28 -3.49
CA SER A 18 -9.98 9.11 -4.38
C SER A 18 -8.48 8.84 -4.23
N LEU A 19 -8.05 8.39 -3.04
CA LEU A 19 -6.68 7.96 -2.73
C LEU A 19 -6.74 6.57 -2.08
N PRO A 20 -6.70 5.48 -2.87
CA PRO A 20 -6.71 4.14 -2.32
C PRO A 20 -5.34 3.76 -1.75
N ALA A 21 -5.34 3.14 -0.57
CA ALA A 21 -4.14 2.51 -0.04
C ALA A 21 -3.81 1.25 -0.84
N VAL A 22 -2.52 1.02 -1.09
CA VAL A 22 -2.04 -0.22 -1.70
C VAL A 22 -1.82 -1.24 -0.58
N VAL A 23 -2.60 -2.32 -0.61
CA VAL A 23 -2.50 -3.41 0.36
C VAL A 23 -1.67 -4.55 -0.23
N ALA A 24 -0.85 -5.19 0.61
CA ALA A 24 -0.12 -6.38 0.19
C ALA A 24 -1.09 -7.56 -0.01
N PRO A 25 -1.03 -8.29 -1.14
CA PRO A 25 -1.98 -9.35 -1.46
C PRO A 25 -1.70 -10.67 -0.73
N PHE A 26 -0.48 -10.82 -0.20
CA PHE A 26 0.02 -12.02 0.47
C PHE A 26 0.95 -11.64 1.62
N ASP A 27 1.16 -12.61 2.51
CA ASP A 27 2.02 -12.50 3.67
C ASP A 27 3.49 -12.57 3.28
N GLY A 28 4.33 -11.77 3.95
CA GLY A 28 5.75 -11.77 3.68
C GLY A 28 6.51 -10.61 4.31
N THR A 29 7.78 -10.52 3.94
CA THR A 29 8.72 -9.53 4.47
C THR A 29 8.82 -8.35 3.53
N VAL A 30 8.75 -7.14 4.10
CA VAL A 30 8.86 -5.88 3.34
C VAL A 30 10.32 -5.45 3.19
N SER A 31 10.72 -5.17 1.95
CA SER A 31 12.00 -4.56 1.59
C SER A 31 11.78 -3.25 0.84
N PHE A 32 12.57 -2.24 1.15
CA PHE A 32 12.52 -0.92 0.52
C PHE A 32 13.81 -0.68 -0.26
N TYR A 33 13.66 -0.16 -1.48
CA TYR A 33 14.79 0.30 -2.27
C TYR A 33 14.43 1.54 -3.07
N GLU A 34 15.41 2.40 -3.30
CA GLU A 34 15.25 3.60 -4.11
C GLU A 34 16.05 3.44 -5.39
N HIS A 35 15.44 3.72 -6.54
CA HIS A 35 16.10 3.67 -7.84
C HIS A 35 15.57 4.81 -8.71
N ASN A 36 16.46 5.53 -9.40
CA ASN A 36 16.09 6.67 -10.26
C ASN A 36 15.15 7.69 -9.59
N LYS A 37 15.42 8.04 -8.31
CA LYS A 37 14.60 8.95 -7.48
C LYS A 37 13.17 8.45 -7.18
N GLN A 38 12.83 7.21 -7.55
CA GLN A 38 11.56 6.58 -7.21
C GLN A 38 11.77 5.58 -6.08
N ARG A 39 10.86 5.61 -5.10
CA ARG A 39 10.85 4.66 -3.98
C ARG A 39 10.03 3.44 -4.34
N TYR A 40 10.59 2.26 -4.10
CA TYR A 40 9.94 0.99 -4.36
C TYR A 40 9.77 0.20 -3.06
N VAL A 41 8.61 -0.43 -2.91
CA VAL A 41 8.33 -1.43 -1.87
C VAL A 41 8.28 -2.79 -2.53
N ARG A 42 9.06 -3.73 -2.02
CA ARG A 42 9.06 -5.11 -2.45
C ARG A 42 8.59 -5.98 -1.32
N VAL A 43 7.52 -6.74 -1.56
CA VAL A 43 7.06 -7.79 -0.64
C VAL A 43 7.64 -9.10 -1.13
N LEU A 44 8.44 -9.75 -0.28
CA LEU A 44 8.97 -11.10 -0.52
C LEU A 44 8.23 -12.10 0.36
N SER A 45 7.72 -13.14 -0.26
CA SER A 45 7.25 -14.37 0.37
C SER A 45 8.08 -15.53 -0.16
N ASP A 46 8.01 -16.71 0.46
CA ASP A 46 8.80 -17.88 0.08
C ASP A 46 8.55 -18.32 -1.37
N TYR A 47 7.34 -18.11 -1.88
CA TYR A 47 6.92 -18.52 -3.22
C TYR A 47 6.65 -17.37 -4.19
N GLN A 48 6.53 -16.13 -3.69
CA GLN A 48 6.11 -14.98 -4.51
C GLN A 48 6.84 -13.70 -4.16
N LYS A 49 7.12 -12.90 -5.19
CA LYS A 49 7.72 -11.58 -5.07
C LYS A 49 6.88 -10.59 -5.83
N LYS A 50 6.55 -9.47 -5.20
CA LYS A 50 5.85 -8.36 -5.86
C LYS A 50 6.47 -7.02 -5.50
N THR A 51 6.61 -6.16 -6.50
CA THR A 51 7.20 -4.83 -6.38
C THR A 51 6.13 -3.78 -6.66
N TYR A 52 6.08 -2.77 -5.80
CA TYR A 52 5.19 -1.61 -5.88
C TYR A 52 6.02 -0.34 -5.97
N ILE A 53 5.57 0.60 -6.80
CA ILE A 53 6.16 1.93 -6.93
C ILE A 53 5.38 2.86 -6.00
N ILE A 54 6.08 3.53 -5.09
CA ILE A 54 5.49 4.59 -4.26
C ILE A 54 5.54 5.86 -5.08
N LYS A 55 4.36 6.38 -5.41
CA LYS A 55 4.23 7.69 -6.05
C LYS A 55 4.42 8.79 -4.99
N ASP A 56 4.90 9.94 -5.44
CA ASP A 56 5.00 11.13 -4.58
C ASP A 56 3.62 11.47 -3.98
N GLY A 57 3.60 11.76 -2.67
CA GLY A 57 2.38 12.02 -1.89
C GLY A 57 1.85 10.81 -1.11
N TYR A 58 2.40 9.60 -1.29
CA TYR A 58 2.10 8.46 -0.43
C TYR A 58 3.08 8.37 0.74
N SER A 59 2.56 8.18 1.95
CA SER A 59 3.36 7.87 3.14
C SER A 59 3.44 6.37 3.35
N VAL A 60 4.57 5.91 3.89
CA VAL A 60 4.84 4.50 4.15
C VAL A 60 4.74 4.26 5.65
N ASP A 61 3.71 3.54 6.09
CA ASP A 61 3.51 3.20 7.50
C ASP A 61 4.19 1.88 7.93
N VAL A 62 4.74 1.12 6.98
CA VAL A 62 5.42 -0.15 7.25
C VAL A 62 6.92 0.04 7.49
N LYS A 63 7.43 -0.57 8.58
CA LYS A 63 8.87 -0.59 8.89
C LYS A 63 9.62 -1.59 8.01
N LYS A 64 10.91 -1.31 7.73
CA LYS A 64 11.79 -2.24 7.00
C LYS A 64 11.94 -3.55 7.77
N GLY A 65 11.68 -4.67 7.10
CA GLY A 65 11.72 -6.00 7.71
C GLY A 65 10.45 -6.39 8.50
N ALA A 66 9.40 -5.57 8.48
CA ALA A 66 8.12 -5.96 9.05
C ALA A 66 7.54 -7.16 8.29
N VAL A 67 6.98 -8.11 9.05
CA VAL A 67 6.18 -9.21 8.52
C VAL A 67 4.76 -8.70 8.37
N ILE A 68 4.25 -8.71 7.13
CA ILE A 68 2.86 -8.39 6.86
C ILE A 68 2.06 -9.67 6.99
N THR A 69 0.97 -9.60 7.75
CA THR A 69 -0.09 -10.60 7.83
C THR A 69 -1.36 -9.99 7.22
N LYS A 70 -2.01 -10.71 6.32
CA LYS A 70 -3.22 -10.30 5.60
C LYS A 70 -4.46 -10.28 6.50
#